data_AF-A0A829NN30-F1
#
_entry.id   AF-A0A829NN30-F1
#
_cell.length_a   1.000
_cell.length_b   1.000
_cell.length_c   1.000
_cell.angle_alpha   90.00
_cell.angle_beta   90.00
_cell.angle_gamma   90.00
#
_symmetry.space_group_name_H-M   'P 1'
#
loop_
_entity.id
_entity.type
_entity.pdbx_description
1 polymer ?
#
loop_
_entity_poly.entity_id
_entity_poly.type
_entity_poly.pdbx_seq_one_letter_code
_entity_poly.pdbx_strand_id
1 'polypeptide(L)'
;MDGPETGFSIRIRFMDQTFGLAVYEGRGSFDGSALRFAATPVQAESGVKVAPIKGKGDLNSKGSISGDWESELGTAGTFVLHPHDPTDPVSLIETTNELAETIHTENRTLGSIRLYRADFEEMVAAVRKDFKAGQLFVTFSDRKTKRTMTVEQFMEASKNLSTITYLRLNVQERESPNINRIAMVELDSSGENAILVQGGQESWARGEADFLKSIAERGLTRTITSIKKFGLNINGLMFVIGLAALPDLTFGKRLLFLAILFTIMVVIMDLHKAFVSNALIFMNEERPRTLRIYSEQVVSVIIATLAGTLAAAAYGALSGKLAGALQAIGAFFVANP
;
A
#
# COMPACT_ATOMS: atom_id res chain seq x y z
N MET A 1 -31.30 60.20 -3.88
CA MET A 1 -30.41 59.66 -4.92
C MET A 1 -31.10 58.42 -5.42
N ASP A 2 -31.87 58.59 -6.49
CA ASP A 2 -32.78 57.61 -7.04
C ASP A 2 -32.05 56.77 -8.09
N GLY A 3 -31.84 55.50 -7.78
CA GLY A 3 -31.68 54.42 -8.73
C GLY A 3 -32.65 53.31 -8.33
N PRO A 4 -33.15 52.48 -9.26
CA PRO A 4 -33.98 51.35 -8.87
C PRO A 4 -33.09 50.41 -8.05
N GLU A 5 -33.29 50.37 -6.72
CA GLU A 5 -32.71 49.31 -5.91
C GLU A 5 -33.27 48.00 -6.47
N THR A 6 -32.44 47.24 -7.19
CA THR A 6 -32.70 45.85 -7.53
C THR A 6 -32.73 45.06 -6.22
N GLY A 7 -33.85 45.17 -5.53
CA GLY A 7 -34.11 44.49 -4.28
C GLY A 7 -34.40 43.02 -4.58
N PHE A 8 -33.78 42.12 -3.82
CA PHE A 8 -34.05 40.70 -3.89
C PHE A 8 -34.62 40.21 -2.56
N SER A 9 -35.43 39.17 -2.62
CA SER A 9 -35.99 38.54 -1.43
C SER A 9 -34.98 37.55 -0.86
N ILE A 10 -34.84 37.53 0.47
CA ILE A 10 -33.93 36.63 1.16
C ILE A 10 -34.69 35.76 2.16
N ARG A 11 -34.22 34.53 2.32
CA ARG A 11 -34.60 33.65 3.42
C ARG A 11 -33.33 33.13 4.07
N ILE A 12 -33.12 33.45 5.34
CA ILE A 12 -31.93 33.07 6.12
C ILE A 12 -32.34 32.01 7.14
N ARG A 13 -31.51 30.98 7.29
CA ARG A 13 -31.72 29.91 8.28
C ARG A 13 -30.48 29.82 9.15
N PHE A 14 -30.63 30.12 10.44
CA PHE A 14 -29.61 29.87 11.44
C PHE A 14 -29.91 28.55 12.15
N MET A 15 -28.95 27.64 12.10
CA MET A 15 -29.01 26.39 12.88
C MET A 15 -28.00 26.50 14.01
N ASP A 16 -28.49 26.72 15.23
CA ASP A 16 -27.68 26.77 16.43
C ASP A 16 -27.80 25.44 17.19
N GLN A 17 -26.68 24.89 17.66
CA GLN A 17 -26.67 23.60 18.39
C GLN A 17 -27.37 23.67 19.75
N THR A 18 -27.48 24.87 20.33
CA THR A 18 -28.09 25.14 21.65
C THR A 18 -29.53 25.65 21.50
N PHE A 19 -29.76 26.55 20.55
CA PHE A 19 -31.04 27.27 20.40
C PHE A 19 -31.91 26.80 19.22
N GLY A 20 -31.45 25.79 18.47
CA GLY A 20 -32.21 25.18 17.38
C GLY A 20 -32.28 26.05 16.13
N LEU A 21 -33.31 25.81 15.30
CA LEU A 21 -33.49 26.48 14.02
C LEU A 21 -34.24 27.81 14.19
N ALA A 22 -33.66 28.88 13.66
CA ALA A 22 -34.33 30.16 13.45
C ALA A 22 -34.37 30.52 11.96
N VAL A 23 -35.55 30.86 11.46
CA VAL A 23 -35.76 31.24 10.04
C VAL A 23 -36.18 32.70 9.97
N TYR A 24 -35.57 33.42 9.04
CA TYR A 24 -35.81 34.84 8.79
C TYR A 24 -36.18 35.05 7.33
N GLU A 25 -37.06 36.02 7.09
CA GLU A 25 -37.41 36.48 5.75
C GLU A 25 -37.23 37.98 5.65
N GLY A 26 -36.74 38.44 4.51
CA GLY A 26 -36.34 39.83 4.37
C GLY A 26 -36.08 40.26 2.95
N ARG A 27 -35.52 41.46 2.85
CA ARG A 27 -35.08 42.05 1.59
C ARG A 27 -33.62 42.46 1.68
N GLY A 28 -32.92 42.26 0.58
CA GLY A 28 -31.56 42.76 0.39
C GLY A 28 -31.43 43.62 -0.86
N SER A 29 -30.39 44.43 -0.90
CA SER A 29 -29.95 45.20 -2.06
C SER A 29 -28.46 44.95 -2.29
N PHE A 30 -28.07 44.99 -3.56
CA PHE A 30 -26.68 44.81 -3.99
C PHE A 30 -26.36 45.90 -5.03
N ASP A 31 -25.32 46.69 -4.76
CA ASP A 31 -24.92 47.83 -5.61
C ASP A 31 -23.77 47.51 -6.58
N GLY A 32 -23.39 46.23 -6.70
CA GLY A 32 -22.24 45.77 -7.47
C GLY A 32 -20.96 45.59 -6.64
N SER A 33 -20.91 46.15 -5.43
CA SER A 33 -19.76 46.06 -4.54
C SER A 33 -20.12 45.67 -3.11
N ALA A 34 -21.26 46.12 -2.60
CA ALA A 34 -21.70 45.89 -1.25
C ALA A 34 -23.11 45.30 -1.24
N LEU A 35 -23.28 44.30 -0.40
CA LEU A 35 -24.55 43.71 -0.05
C LEU A 35 -25.07 44.31 1.23
N ARG A 36 -26.36 44.64 1.25
CA ARG A 36 -27.09 45.04 2.47
C ARG A 36 -28.38 44.26 2.56
N PHE A 37 -28.76 43.82 3.76
CA PHE A 37 -30.04 43.18 3.96
C PHE A 37 -30.64 43.46 5.33
N ALA A 38 -31.96 43.33 5.42
CA ALA A 38 -32.71 43.31 6.66
C ALA A 38 -33.76 42.20 6.60
N ALA A 39 -33.89 41.43 7.68
CA ALA A 39 -34.80 40.28 7.75
C ALA A 39 -35.45 40.18 9.13
N THR A 40 -36.72 39.77 9.13
CA THR A 40 -37.53 39.55 10.34
C THR A 40 -37.71 38.05 10.59
N PRO A 41 -37.70 37.61 11.85
CA PRO A 41 -37.89 36.19 12.17
C PRO A 41 -39.30 35.74 11.80
N VAL A 42 -39.40 34.59 11.14
CA VAL A 42 -40.67 33.93 10.79
C VAL A 42 -40.85 32.59 11.51
N GLN A 43 -39.78 32.00 12.02
CA GLN A 43 -39.80 30.76 12.79
C GLN A 43 -38.68 30.76 13.83
N ALA A 44 -38.97 30.27 15.03
CA ALA A 44 -38.00 29.98 16.08
C ALA A 44 -38.47 28.81 16.94
N GLU A 45 -37.53 28.15 17.60
CA GLU A 45 -37.80 27.08 18.57
C GLU A 45 -38.58 27.59 19.79
N SER A 46 -39.44 26.76 20.37
CA SER A 46 -40.28 27.14 21.51
C SER A 46 -39.43 27.57 22.71
N GLY A 47 -39.64 28.81 23.18
CA GLY A 47 -38.91 29.39 24.32
C GLY A 47 -37.66 30.19 23.93
N VAL A 48 -37.29 30.24 22.65
CA VAL A 48 -36.17 31.05 22.16
C VAL A 48 -36.67 32.40 21.66
N LYS A 49 -36.11 33.48 22.21
CA LYS A 49 -36.37 34.85 21.73
C LYS A 49 -35.40 35.20 20.61
N VAL A 50 -35.96 35.48 19.43
CA VAL A 50 -35.23 35.97 18.26
C VAL A 50 -35.74 37.36 17.88
N ALA A 51 -34.88 38.19 17.30
CA ALA A 51 -35.22 39.56 16.89
C ALA A 51 -34.77 39.84 15.46
N PRO A 52 -35.33 40.87 14.81
CA PRO A 52 -34.92 41.27 13.47
C PRO A 52 -33.40 41.43 13.34
N ILE A 53 -32.90 41.06 12.17
CA ILE A 53 -31.48 41.12 11.83
C ILE A 53 -31.25 42.07 10.66
N LYS A 54 -30.07 42.67 10.64
CA LYS A 54 -29.54 43.40 9.49
C LYS A 54 -28.10 42.99 9.26
N GLY A 55 -27.67 42.99 8.01
CA GLY A 55 -26.30 42.63 7.66
C GLY A 55 -25.76 43.43 6.50
N LYS A 56 -24.43 43.54 6.47
CA LYS A 56 -23.68 44.18 5.40
C LYS A 56 -22.47 43.32 5.06
N GLY A 57 -22.22 43.11 3.78
CA GLY A 57 -20.99 42.47 3.31
C GLY A 57 -20.46 43.08 2.03
N ASP A 58 -19.19 42.88 1.75
CA ASP A 58 -18.52 43.43 0.59
C ASP A 58 -18.11 42.28 -0.36
N LEU A 59 -18.29 42.50 -1.66
CA LEU A 59 -17.88 41.57 -2.72
C LEU A 59 -16.36 41.62 -2.83
N ASN A 60 -15.73 40.45 -2.71
CA ASN A 60 -14.29 40.32 -2.90
C ASN A 60 -13.93 39.98 -4.36
N SER A 61 -12.63 40.04 -4.66
CA SER A 61 -12.08 39.72 -5.99
C SER A 61 -12.31 38.27 -6.44
N LYS A 62 -12.74 37.38 -5.54
CA LYS A 62 -13.07 35.98 -5.83
C LYS A 62 -14.55 35.75 -6.13
N GLY A 63 -15.37 36.79 -6.20
CA GLY A 63 -16.81 36.66 -6.46
C GLY A 63 -17.64 36.22 -5.26
N SER A 64 -17.05 36.17 -4.05
CA SER A 64 -17.78 35.88 -2.81
C SER A 64 -18.02 37.15 -2.01
N ILE A 65 -19.08 37.16 -1.19
CA ILE A 65 -19.47 38.30 -0.37
C ILE A 65 -19.22 37.94 1.09
N SER A 66 -18.38 38.71 1.79
CA SER A 66 -18.09 38.49 3.21
C SER A 66 -18.52 39.71 4.02
N GLY A 67 -19.08 39.48 5.20
CA GLY A 67 -19.62 40.58 6.00
C GLY A 67 -20.06 40.17 7.39
N ASP A 68 -20.72 41.12 8.05
CA ASP A 68 -21.23 40.98 9.40
C ASP A 68 -22.73 41.19 9.44
N TRP A 69 -23.39 40.50 10.37
CA TRP A 69 -24.79 40.68 10.68
C TRP A 69 -24.97 40.94 12.18
N GLU A 70 -26.00 41.69 12.52
CA GLU A 70 -26.39 41.96 13.90
C GLU A 70 -27.92 41.90 14.06
N SER A 71 -28.37 41.49 15.24
CA SER A 71 -29.76 41.52 15.66
C SER A 71 -30.04 42.68 16.61
N GLU A 72 -31.31 43.07 16.71
CA GLU A 72 -31.74 44.10 17.69
C GLU A 72 -31.58 43.64 19.15
N LEU A 73 -31.38 42.35 19.41
CA LEU A 73 -31.08 41.80 20.75
C LEU A 73 -29.58 41.78 21.08
N GLY A 74 -28.73 42.30 20.18
CA GLY A 74 -27.28 42.37 20.39
C GLY A 74 -26.53 41.07 20.06
N THR A 75 -27.18 40.09 19.43
CA THR A 75 -26.46 38.97 18.82
C THR A 75 -25.90 39.38 17.47
N ALA A 76 -24.66 38.99 17.18
CA ALA A 76 -24.00 39.34 15.93
C ALA A 76 -23.07 38.21 15.49
N GLY A 77 -22.66 38.23 14.22
CA GLY A 77 -21.72 37.28 13.68
C GLY A 77 -21.27 37.66 12.28
N THR A 78 -20.40 36.84 11.71
CA THR A 78 -19.90 37.01 10.34
C THR A 78 -20.65 36.07 9.39
N PHE A 79 -20.67 36.40 8.10
CA PHE A 79 -21.19 35.54 7.05
C PHE A 79 -20.31 35.60 5.80
N VAL A 80 -20.34 34.51 5.02
CA VAL A 80 -19.73 34.44 3.70
C VAL A 80 -20.72 33.80 2.73
N LEU A 81 -20.99 34.45 1.60
CA LEU A 81 -21.85 33.97 0.54
C LEU A 81 -21.01 33.59 -0.68
N HIS A 82 -21.30 32.43 -1.24
CA HIS A 82 -20.70 31.92 -2.48
C HIS A 82 -21.77 31.83 -3.57
N PRO A 83 -21.41 32.09 -4.85
CA PRO A 83 -22.33 31.88 -5.95
C PRO A 83 -22.67 30.39 -6.08
N HIS A 84 -23.96 30.07 -6.15
CA HIS A 84 -24.44 28.74 -6.51
C HIS A 84 -24.91 28.76 -7.97
N ASP A 85 -24.20 28.07 -8.86
CA ASP A 85 -24.72 27.77 -10.20
C ASP A 85 -25.48 26.43 -10.17
N PRO A 86 -26.80 26.40 -10.42
CA PRO A 86 -27.59 25.17 -10.40
C PRO A 86 -27.34 24.24 -11.61
N THR A 87 -26.44 24.59 -12.54
CA THR A 87 -26.10 23.76 -13.71
C THR A 87 -24.78 23.01 -13.66
N ASP A 88 -24.02 23.08 -12.56
CA ASP A 88 -22.80 22.30 -12.38
C ASP A 88 -22.99 21.16 -11.36
N PRO A 89 -22.99 19.88 -11.78
CA PRO A 89 -22.76 18.76 -10.86
C PRO A 89 -21.32 18.72 -10.30
N VAL A 90 -20.42 19.62 -10.72
CA VAL A 90 -19.00 19.63 -10.30
C VAL A 90 -18.47 21.07 -10.26
N SER A 91 -18.80 21.83 -9.22
CA SER A 91 -18.10 23.09 -8.89
C SER A 91 -17.73 23.15 -7.41
N LEU A 92 -17.02 22.10 -6.97
CA LEU A 92 -16.08 22.15 -5.83
C LEU A 92 -14.62 22.30 -6.30
N ILE A 93 -14.39 22.63 -7.58
CA ILE A 93 -13.06 23.03 -8.02
C ILE A 93 -13.02 24.54 -7.85
N GLU A 94 -12.65 24.96 -6.64
CA GLU A 94 -12.16 26.31 -6.42
C GLU A 94 -11.06 26.55 -7.44
N THR A 95 -11.19 27.60 -8.25
CA THR A 95 -10.04 28.22 -8.91
C THR A 95 -9.16 28.89 -7.86
N THR A 96 -8.55 28.09 -6.99
CA THR A 96 -7.14 28.25 -6.71
C THR A 96 -6.39 27.54 -7.83
N ASN A 97 -5.10 27.77 -7.99
CA ASN A 97 -4.26 26.86 -8.75
C ASN A 97 -4.26 25.48 -8.06
N GLU A 98 -5.36 24.73 -8.14
CA GLU A 98 -5.39 23.30 -7.85
C GLU A 98 -4.59 22.65 -8.97
N LEU A 99 -3.26 22.64 -8.77
CA LEU A 99 -2.39 21.61 -9.30
C LEU A 99 -3.21 20.33 -9.24
N ALA A 100 -3.49 19.71 -10.40
CA ALA A 100 -4.13 18.41 -10.44
C ALA A 100 -3.48 17.55 -9.35
N GLU A 101 -4.24 17.25 -8.30
CA GLU A 101 -3.73 16.57 -7.12
C GLU A 101 -3.35 15.16 -7.55
N THR A 102 -2.12 15.02 -8.01
CA THR A 102 -1.61 13.81 -8.61
C THR A 102 -1.17 12.92 -7.46
N ILE A 103 -1.82 11.77 -7.31
CA ILE A 103 -1.39 10.78 -6.33
C ILE A 103 -0.20 10.05 -6.92
N HIS A 104 0.96 10.24 -6.30
CA HIS A 104 2.17 9.53 -6.68
C HIS A 104 2.20 8.18 -5.96
N THR A 105 2.35 7.10 -6.72
CA THR A 105 2.46 5.75 -6.17
C THR A 105 3.85 5.21 -6.44
N GLU A 106 4.55 4.82 -5.38
CA GLU A 106 5.86 4.19 -5.45
C GLU A 106 5.75 2.75 -4.94
N ASN A 107 6.25 1.80 -5.74
CA ASN A 107 6.27 0.39 -5.40
C ASN A 107 7.73 -0.09 -5.35
N ARG A 108 8.08 -0.84 -4.30
CA ARG A 108 9.38 -1.47 -4.13
C ARG A 108 9.18 -2.95 -3.81
N THR A 109 9.64 -3.81 -4.71
CA THR A 109 9.69 -5.25 -4.46
C THR A 109 10.83 -5.57 -3.49
N LEU A 110 10.57 -6.44 -2.54
CA LEU A 110 11.54 -6.95 -1.58
C LEU A 110 11.95 -8.38 -1.95
N GLY A 111 13.19 -8.73 -1.59
CA GLY A 111 13.68 -10.10 -1.69
C GLY A 111 13.07 -11.03 -0.66
N SER A 112 13.70 -12.18 -0.43
CA SER A 112 13.25 -13.09 0.64
C SER A 112 13.63 -12.57 2.01
N ILE A 113 12.63 -12.38 2.87
CA ILE A 113 12.75 -11.74 4.18
C ILE A 113 12.52 -12.78 5.28
N ARG A 114 13.36 -12.70 6.31
CA ARG A 114 13.08 -13.31 7.61
C ARG A 114 12.87 -12.18 8.60
N LEU A 115 11.65 -12.04 9.09
CA LEU A 115 11.28 -10.98 10.01
C LEU A 115 11.12 -11.58 11.40
N TYR A 116 11.84 -11.05 12.38
CA TYR A 116 11.61 -11.36 13.79
C TYR A 116 10.70 -10.30 14.42
N ARG A 117 10.13 -10.59 15.59
CA ARG A 117 9.33 -9.63 16.36
C ARG A 117 9.99 -8.26 16.49
N ALA A 118 11.28 -8.22 16.86
CA ALA A 118 12.02 -6.97 17.05
C ALA A 118 12.13 -6.15 15.75
N ASP A 119 12.31 -6.81 14.60
CA ASP A 119 12.38 -6.13 13.30
C ASP A 119 11.00 -5.56 12.91
N PHE A 120 9.92 -6.28 13.24
CA PHE A 120 8.55 -5.79 13.04
C PHE A 120 8.25 -4.58 13.93
N GLU A 121 8.65 -4.62 15.20
CA GLU A 121 8.51 -3.49 16.13
C GLU A 121 9.26 -2.26 15.65
N GLU A 122 10.48 -2.43 15.12
CA GLU A 122 11.25 -1.34 14.53
C GLU A 122 10.56 -0.75 13.29
N MET A 123 10.00 -1.62 12.43
CA MET A 123 9.21 -1.19 11.26
C MET A 123 7.96 -0.41 11.67
N VAL A 124 7.23 -0.88 12.68
CA VAL A 124 6.08 -0.17 13.25
C VAL A 124 6.51 1.20 13.80
N ALA A 125 7.64 1.26 14.53
CA ALA A 125 8.14 2.50 15.11
C ALA A 125 8.53 3.52 14.04
N ALA A 126 9.14 3.06 12.94
CA ALA A 126 9.46 3.89 11.79
C ALA A 126 8.20 4.44 11.12
N VAL A 127 7.23 3.59 10.79
CA VAL A 127 5.97 4.04 10.16
C VAL A 127 5.22 5.03 11.06
N ARG A 128 5.16 4.82 12.38
CA ARG A 128 4.52 5.77 13.31
C ARG A 128 5.20 7.13 13.38
N LYS A 129 6.49 7.22 13.07
CA LYS A 129 7.23 8.48 13.10
C LYS A 129 6.73 9.42 12.01
N ASP A 130 6.44 8.86 10.83
CA ASP A 130 6.03 9.59 9.64
C ASP A 130 4.50 9.69 9.49
N PHE A 131 3.75 8.79 10.14
CA PHE A 131 2.28 8.80 10.22
C PHE A 131 1.80 9.00 11.66
N LYS A 132 1.65 10.26 12.08
CA LYS A 132 1.34 10.63 13.47
C LYS A 132 -0.14 10.54 13.81
N ALA A 133 -1.01 10.79 12.83
CA ALA A 133 -2.47 10.76 13.01
C ALA A 133 -3.10 9.50 12.40
N GLY A 134 -2.38 8.78 11.53
CA GLY A 134 -2.84 7.53 10.94
C GLY A 134 -2.88 6.36 11.93
N GLN A 135 -3.97 5.59 11.91
CA GLN A 135 -4.06 4.34 12.65
C GLN A 135 -3.38 3.21 11.87
N LEU A 136 -2.46 2.50 12.52
CA LEU A 136 -1.77 1.35 11.92
C LEU A 136 -2.58 0.07 12.13
N PHE A 137 -2.80 -0.65 11.04
CA PHE A 137 -3.44 -1.95 11.03
C PHE A 137 -2.48 -3.04 10.56
N VAL A 138 -2.67 -4.24 11.11
CA VAL A 138 -1.90 -5.42 10.75
C VAL A 138 -2.86 -6.48 10.29
N THR A 139 -2.67 -6.95 9.06
CA THR A 139 -3.34 -8.15 8.55
C THR A 139 -2.36 -9.31 8.57
N PHE A 140 -2.70 -10.42 9.22
CA PHE A 140 -1.82 -11.59 9.32
C PHE A 140 -2.58 -12.89 9.10
N SER A 141 -1.85 -13.95 8.71
CA SER A 141 -2.42 -15.30 8.65
C SER A 141 -2.32 -16.01 10.01
N ASP A 142 -3.46 -16.49 10.50
CA ASP A 142 -3.57 -17.40 11.64
C ASP A 142 -4.38 -18.62 11.21
N ARG A 143 -3.77 -19.81 11.26
CA ARG A 143 -4.41 -21.10 10.88
C ARG A 143 -5.20 -21.01 9.57
N LYS A 144 -4.57 -20.45 8.51
CA LYS A 144 -5.13 -20.24 7.16
C LYS A 144 -6.22 -19.16 7.04
N THR A 145 -6.57 -18.47 8.13
CA THR A 145 -7.49 -17.32 8.10
C THR A 145 -6.69 -16.03 8.15
N LYS A 146 -7.02 -15.06 7.29
CA LYS A 146 -6.46 -13.70 7.38
C LYS A 146 -7.30 -12.87 8.36
N ARG A 147 -6.65 -12.26 9.34
CA ARG A 147 -7.29 -11.37 10.33
C ARG A 147 -6.62 -10.02 10.29
N THR A 148 -7.41 -8.95 10.40
CA THR A 148 -6.94 -7.58 10.49
C THR A 148 -7.29 -7.00 11.85
N MET A 149 -6.33 -6.38 12.51
CA MET A 149 -6.51 -5.72 13.81
C MET A 149 -5.53 -4.56 13.95
N THR A 150 -5.68 -3.73 15.00
CA THR A 150 -4.70 -2.65 15.24
C THR A 150 -3.35 -3.24 15.62
N VAL A 151 -2.27 -2.47 15.42
CA VAL A 151 -0.93 -2.92 15.83
C VAL A 151 -0.89 -3.27 17.32
N GLU A 152 -1.52 -2.50 18.20
CA GLU A 152 -1.52 -2.75 19.64
C GLU A 152 -2.17 -4.09 19.97
N GLN A 153 -3.32 -4.38 19.36
CA GLN A 153 -4.01 -5.67 19.50
C GLN A 153 -3.17 -6.81 18.92
N PHE A 154 -2.52 -6.58 17.78
CA PHE A 154 -1.65 -7.55 17.15
C PHE A 154 -0.43 -7.88 18.02
N MET A 155 0.20 -6.88 18.65
CA MET A 155 1.38 -7.08 19.50
C MET A 155 1.07 -7.96 20.73
N GLU A 156 -0.16 -7.86 21.25
CA GLU A 156 -0.63 -8.75 22.31
C GLU A 156 -0.94 -10.16 21.78
N ALA A 157 -1.70 -10.25 20.69
CA ALA A 157 -2.07 -11.52 20.08
C ALA A 157 -0.85 -12.32 19.59
N SER A 158 0.17 -11.62 19.08
CA SER A 158 1.36 -12.22 18.49
C SER A 158 2.24 -12.96 19.49
N LYS A 159 2.11 -12.69 20.80
CA LYS A 159 2.83 -13.42 21.87
C LYS A 159 2.53 -14.92 21.84
N ASN A 160 1.33 -15.28 21.37
CA ASN A 160 0.89 -16.66 21.24
C ASN A 160 1.03 -17.22 19.82
N LEU A 161 1.56 -16.42 18.88
CA LEU A 161 1.78 -16.84 17.49
C LEU A 161 3.22 -17.31 17.33
N SER A 162 3.41 -18.52 16.79
CA SER A 162 4.75 -19.03 16.49
C SER A 162 5.31 -18.41 15.21
N THR A 163 4.91 -18.95 14.06
CA THR A 163 5.33 -18.50 12.74
C THR A 163 4.10 -18.14 11.92
N ILE A 164 4.10 -16.94 11.35
CA ILE A 164 3.06 -16.49 10.42
C ILE A 164 3.61 -16.47 9.00
N THR A 165 2.75 -16.78 8.04
CA THR A 165 3.11 -16.91 6.62
C THR A 165 2.70 -15.71 5.78
N TYR A 166 1.91 -14.81 6.37
CA TYR A 166 1.41 -13.61 5.74
C TYR A 166 1.36 -12.50 6.77
N LEU A 167 1.87 -11.32 6.42
CA LEU A 167 1.81 -10.12 7.23
C LEU A 167 1.72 -8.92 6.29
N ARG A 168 0.72 -8.07 6.52
CA ARG A 168 0.58 -6.77 5.87
C ARG A 168 0.41 -5.71 6.93
N LEU A 169 1.35 -4.78 7.00
CA LEU A 169 1.24 -3.56 7.78
C LEU A 169 0.67 -2.47 6.87
N ASN A 170 -0.40 -1.80 7.29
CA ASN A 170 -0.97 -0.69 6.53
C ASN A 170 -1.29 0.49 7.44
N VAL A 171 -1.03 1.69 6.93
CA VAL A 171 -1.42 2.95 7.55
C VAL A 171 -1.97 3.88 6.49
N GLN A 172 -2.94 4.69 6.88
CA GLN A 172 -3.50 5.75 6.06
C GLN A 172 -3.67 7.00 6.92
N GLU A 173 -3.22 8.13 6.41
CA GLU A 173 -3.34 9.44 7.04
C GLU A 173 -3.77 10.48 6.00
N ARG A 174 -4.60 11.44 6.43
CA ARG A 174 -5.04 12.53 5.56
C ARG A 174 -3.94 13.59 5.47
N GLU A 175 -3.45 13.87 4.26
CA GLU A 175 -2.41 14.87 4.00
C GLU A 175 -3.02 16.23 3.65
N SER A 176 -4.00 16.23 2.76
CA SER A 176 -4.79 17.41 2.37
C SER A 176 -6.28 17.06 2.46
N PRO A 177 -7.20 18.02 2.30
CA PRO A 177 -8.63 17.73 2.24
C PRO A 177 -8.99 16.61 1.24
N ASN A 178 -8.21 16.43 0.17
CA ASN A 178 -8.54 15.53 -0.91
C ASN A 178 -7.49 14.41 -1.15
N ILE A 179 -6.32 14.49 -0.51
CA ILE A 179 -5.26 13.48 -0.63
C ILE A 179 -5.03 12.74 0.69
N ASN A 180 -4.98 11.40 0.60
CA ASN A 180 -4.50 10.54 1.66
C ASN A 180 -3.09 10.03 1.35
N ARG A 181 -2.23 10.03 2.36
CA ARG A 181 -0.99 9.26 2.36
C ARG A 181 -1.28 7.85 2.80
N ILE A 182 -0.67 6.89 2.11
CA ILE A 182 -0.79 5.47 2.41
C ILE A 182 0.61 4.88 2.42
N ALA A 183 0.92 4.09 3.44
CA ALA A 183 2.05 3.19 3.41
C ALA A 183 1.59 1.77 3.72
N MET A 184 2.03 0.82 2.89
CA MET A 184 1.73 -0.59 3.01
C MET A 184 3.00 -1.40 2.86
N VAL A 185 3.28 -2.27 3.81
CA VAL A 185 4.34 -3.28 3.73
C VAL A 185 3.67 -4.63 3.74
N GLU A 186 3.80 -5.38 2.65
CA GLU A 186 3.22 -6.72 2.49
C GLU A 186 4.33 -7.76 2.37
N LEU A 187 4.24 -8.78 3.22
CA LEU A 187 5.13 -9.92 3.27
C LEU A 187 4.30 -11.19 3.15
N ASP A 188 4.57 -11.99 2.12
CA ASP A 188 3.87 -13.23 1.84
C ASP A 188 4.87 -14.37 1.61
N SER A 189 4.67 -15.49 2.30
CA SER A 189 5.42 -16.73 2.10
C SER A 189 5.39 -17.26 0.67
N SER A 190 4.26 -17.09 -0.03
CA SER A 190 3.99 -17.69 -1.35
C SER A 190 3.87 -16.65 -2.46
N GLY A 191 3.61 -15.40 -2.10
CA GLY A 191 3.48 -14.24 -2.99
C GLY A 191 4.73 -13.37 -3.04
N GLU A 192 4.60 -12.19 -3.64
CA GLU A 192 5.69 -11.20 -3.65
C GLU A 192 5.69 -10.38 -2.35
N ASN A 193 6.89 -10.07 -1.86
CA ASN A 193 7.05 -9.10 -0.80
C ASN A 193 7.15 -7.71 -1.43
N ALA A 194 6.35 -6.75 -0.99
CA ALA A 194 6.30 -5.43 -1.60
C ALA A 194 6.04 -4.33 -0.57
N ILE A 195 6.57 -3.15 -0.88
CA ILE A 195 6.27 -1.91 -0.19
C ILE A 195 5.56 -1.01 -1.19
N LEU A 196 4.39 -0.52 -0.80
CA LEU A 196 3.61 0.44 -1.57
C LEU A 196 3.45 1.69 -0.73
N VAL A 197 3.85 2.83 -1.29
CA VAL A 197 3.64 4.14 -0.69
C VAL A 197 2.90 5.03 -1.68
N GLN A 198 1.91 5.76 -1.19
CA GLN A 198 1.15 6.74 -1.95
C GLN A 198 1.07 8.05 -1.20
N GLY A 199 1.17 9.17 -1.92
CA GLY A 199 1.00 10.51 -1.35
C GLY A 199 0.90 11.60 -2.41
N GLY A 200 0.64 12.83 -1.98
CA GLY A 200 0.48 13.98 -2.88
C GLY A 200 1.80 14.55 -3.42
N GLN A 201 2.94 14.15 -2.83
CA GLN A 201 4.27 14.58 -3.25
C GLN A 201 5.13 13.37 -3.65
N GLU A 202 5.64 13.37 -4.89
CA GLU A 202 6.52 12.30 -5.41
C GLU A 202 7.78 12.09 -4.55
N SER A 203 8.41 13.19 -4.14
CA SER A 203 9.66 13.15 -3.35
C SER A 203 9.45 12.48 -2.00
N TRP A 204 8.32 12.75 -1.35
CA TRP A 204 7.95 12.11 -0.09
C TRP A 204 7.62 10.63 -0.32
N ALA A 205 6.77 10.30 -1.30
CA ALA A 205 6.39 8.91 -1.58
C ALA A 205 7.60 8.04 -1.92
N ARG A 206 8.54 8.56 -2.71
CA ARG A 206 9.80 7.89 -3.06
C ARG A 206 10.71 7.74 -1.84
N GLY A 207 10.90 8.81 -1.09
CA GLY A 207 11.77 8.82 0.10
C GLY A 207 11.29 7.84 1.16
N GLU A 208 9.99 7.80 1.42
CA GLU A 208 9.37 6.89 2.36
C GLU A 208 9.46 5.43 1.89
N ALA A 209 9.21 5.17 0.61
CA ALA A 209 9.37 3.83 0.04
C ALA A 209 10.81 3.30 0.16
N ASP A 210 11.82 4.15 -0.12
CA ASP A 210 13.22 3.79 0.00
C ASP A 210 13.66 3.64 1.47
N PHE A 211 13.11 4.45 2.37
CA PHE A 211 13.34 4.35 3.80
C PHE A 211 12.78 3.03 4.37
N LEU A 212 11.49 2.74 4.13
CA LEU A 212 10.86 1.49 4.54
C LEU A 212 11.57 0.27 3.94
N LYS A 213 12.03 0.39 2.69
CA LYS A 213 12.86 -0.64 2.07
C LYS A 213 14.15 -0.85 2.86
N SER A 214 14.90 0.20 3.17
CA SER A 214 16.16 0.08 3.93
C SER A 214 15.97 -0.59 5.30
N ILE A 215 14.82 -0.37 5.95
CA ILE A 215 14.45 -1.03 7.21
C ILE A 215 14.21 -2.52 6.96
N ALA A 216 13.35 -2.86 5.99
CA ALA A 216 13.03 -4.24 5.64
C ALA A 216 14.27 -5.01 5.14
N GLU A 217 15.22 -4.33 4.50
CA GLU A 217 16.48 -4.92 4.02
C GLU A 217 17.38 -5.43 5.15
N ARG A 218 17.23 -4.93 6.38
CA ARG A 218 17.96 -5.47 7.55
C ARG A 218 17.52 -6.89 7.94
N GLY A 219 16.27 -7.23 7.62
CA GLY A 219 15.70 -8.59 7.74
C GLY A 219 15.90 -9.45 6.49
N LEU A 220 16.57 -8.93 5.44
CA LEU A 220 16.85 -9.73 4.26
C LEU A 220 17.92 -10.77 4.54
N THR A 221 17.59 -11.99 4.20
CA THR A 221 18.56 -13.06 4.03
C THR A 221 19.21 -12.92 2.66
N ARG A 222 20.33 -12.19 2.58
CA ARG A 222 21.09 -11.94 1.34
C ARG A 222 21.35 -13.21 0.53
N THR A 223 21.58 -14.32 1.22
CA THR A 223 21.76 -15.64 0.59
C THR A 223 20.50 -16.18 -0.08
N ILE A 224 19.34 -16.14 0.57
CA ILE A 224 18.08 -16.67 0.01
C ILE A 224 17.63 -15.84 -1.19
N THR A 225 17.76 -14.52 -1.10
CA THR A 225 17.46 -13.61 -2.21
C THR A 225 18.37 -13.87 -3.41
N SER A 226 19.66 -14.14 -3.17
CA SER A 226 20.59 -14.53 -4.23
C SER A 226 20.22 -15.89 -4.83
N ILE A 227 19.89 -16.89 -4.00
CA ILE A 227 19.45 -18.22 -4.47
C ILE A 227 18.22 -18.12 -5.36
N LYS A 228 17.20 -17.33 -5.01
CA LYS A 228 16.03 -17.15 -5.90
C LYS A 228 16.40 -16.51 -7.23
N LYS A 229 17.29 -15.51 -7.20
CA LYS A 229 17.79 -14.86 -8.42
C LYS A 229 18.60 -15.83 -9.29
N PHE A 230 19.39 -16.72 -8.69
CA PHE A 230 20.28 -17.65 -9.40
C PHE A 230 19.66 -19.01 -9.71
N GLY A 231 18.62 -19.46 -9.00
CA GLY A 231 17.87 -20.69 -9.29
C GLY A 231 17.18 -20.62 -10.64
N LEU A 232 16.70 -19.43 -11.03
CA LEU A 232 16.22 -19.17 -12.39
C LEU A 232 17.34 -19.34 -13.45
N ASN A 233 18.60 -19.11 -13.06
CA ASN A 233 19.77 -19.23 -13.92
C ASN A 233 20.24 -20.69 -14.08
N ILE A 234 20.03 -21.55 -13.08
CA ILE A 234 20.31 -22.99 -13.17
C ILE A 234 19.42 -23.63 -14.24
N ASN A 235 18.16 -23.20 -14.34
CA ASN A 235 17.26 -23.64 -15.40
C ASN A 235 17.80 -23.29 -16.80
N GLY A 236 18.31 -22.06 -16.97
CA GLY A 236 18.97 -21.65 -18.22
C GLY A 236 20.22 -22.48 -18.52
N LEU A 237 21.06 -22.74 -17.51
CA LEU A 237 22.27 -23.55 -17.67
C LEU A 237 21.93 -25.01 -18.04
N MET A 238 20.95 -25.63 -17.37
CA MET A 238 20.46 -26.98 -17.71
C MET A 238 19.94 -27.04 -19.14
N PHE A 239 19.21 -26.02 -19.58
CA PHE A 239 18.69 -25.95 -20.94
C PHE A 239 19.83 -25.86 -21.98
N VAL A 240 20.84 -25.02 -21.73
CA VAL A 240 22.02 -24.90 -22.61
C VAL A 240 22.81 -26.20 -22.68
N ILE A 241 23.08 -26.85 -21.54
CA ILE A 241 23.75 -28.16 -21.48
C ILE A 241 22.92 -29.22 -22.21
N GLY A 242 21.60 -29.21 -21.99
CA GLY A 242 20.67 -30.09 -22.68
C GLY A 242 20.72 -29.92 -24.20
N LEU A 243 20.77 -28.68 -24.69
CA LEU A 243 20.90 -28.36 -26.12
C LEU A 243 22.21 -28.88 -26.71
N ALA A 244 23.32 -28.68 -25.99
CA ALA A 244 24.65 -29.15 -26.40
C ALA A 244 24.72 -30.68 -26.53
N ALA A 245 23.91 -31.41 -25.76
CA ALA A 245 23.87 -32.87 -25.77
C ALA A 245 22.95 -33.47 -26.86
N LEU A 246 22.12 -32.67 -27.54
CA LEU A 246 21.18 -33.15 -28.58
C LEU A 246 21.80 -33.84 -29.81
N PRO A 247 22.97 -33.41 -30.34
CA PRO A 247 23.49 -33.93 -31.61
C PRO A 247 23.66 -35.45 -31.61
N ASP A 248 24.02 -36.04 -30.47
CA ASP A 248 24.33 -37.47 -30.32
C ASP A 248 23.10 -38.40 -30.30
N LEU A 249 21.89 -37.83 -30.27
CA LEU A 249 20.65 -38.59 -30.16
C LEU A 249 19.90 -38.64 -31.50
N THR A 250 19.16 -39.71 -31.77
CA THR A 250 18.22 -39.78 -32.91
C THR A 250 17.02 -38.87 -32.67
N PHE A 251 16.31 -38.45 -33.72
CA PHE A 251 15.22 -37.46 -33.63
C PHE A 251 14.18 -37.79 -32.54
N GLY A 252 13.69 -39.03 -32.48
CA GLY A 252 12.73 -39.44 -31.44
C GLY A 252 13.31 -39.40 -30.02
N LYS A 253 14.59 -39.77 -29.85
CA LYS A 253 15.29 -39.70 -28.57
C LYS A 253 15.56 -38.25 -28.14
N ARG A 254 15.81 -37.33 -29.08
CA ARG A 254 15.93 -35.89 -28.81
C ARG A 254 14.63 -35.34 -28.24
N LEU A 255 13.50 -35.66 -28.87
CA LEU A 255 12.19 -35.17 -28.45
C LEU A 255 11.80 -35.71 -27.06
N LEU A 256 12.07 -36.99 -26.81
CA LEU A 256 11.89 -37.61 -25.49
C LEU A 256 12.81 -36.99 -24.43
N PHE A 257 14.09 -36.74 -24.76
CA PHE A 257 15.03 -36.10 -23.85
C PHE A 257 14.60 -34.69 -23.45
N LEU A 258 14.16 -33.88 -24.43
CA LEU A 258 13.63 -32.53 -24.18
C LEU A 258 12.38 -32.57 -23.30
N ALA A 259 11.46 -33.52 -23.52
CA ALA A 259 10.29 -33.69 -22.68
C ALA A 259 10.65 -34.05 -21.22
N ILE A 260 11.64 -34.93 -21.03
CA ILE A 260 12.16 -35.29 -19.70
C ILE A 260 12.79 -34.08 -19.03
N LEU A 261 13.68 -33.35 -19.72
CA LEU A 261 14.30 -32.14 -19.21
C LEU A 261 13.27 -31.10 -18.79
N PHE A 262 12.28 -30.84 -19.64
CA PHE A 262 11.20 -29.91 -19.32
C PHE A 262 10.42 -30.34 -18.09
N THR A 263 10.09 -31.63 -17.97
CA THR A 263 9.40 -32.19 -16.80
C THR A 263 10.23 -32.00 -15.53
N ILE A 264 11.53 -32.29 -15.58
CA ILE A 264 12.46 -32.07 -14.46
C ILE A 264 12.47 -30.59 -14.06
N MET A 265 12.54 -29.66 -15.02
CA MET A 265 12.52 -28.22 -14.75
C MET A 265 11.23 -27.76 -14.07
N VAL A 266 10.06 -28.26 -14.51
CA VAL A 266 8.76 -27.96 -13.88
C VAL A 266 8.73 -28.47 -12.44
N VAL A 267 9.13 -29.73 -12.21
CA VAL A 267 9.15 -30.32 -10.87
C VAL A 267 10.09 -29.55 -9.94
N ILE A 268 11.28 -29.15 -10.41
CA ILE A 268 12.22 -28.35 -9.63
C ILE A 268 11.63 -26.99 -9.29
N MET A 269 10.99 -26.33 -10.26
CA MET A 269 10.36 -25.03 -10.02
C MET A 269 9.28 -25.14 -8.94
N ASP A 270 8.45 -26.17 -8.98
CA ASP A 270 7.41 -26.40 -7.98
C ASP A 270 8.00 -26.75 -6.61
N LEU A 271 9.05 -27.57 -6.58
CA LEU A 271 9.74 -27.92 -5.35
C LEU A 271 10.42 -26.69 -4.74
N HIS A 272 11.04 -25.84 -5.56
CA HIS A 272 11.68 -24.60 -5.11
C HIS A 272 10.64 -23.62 -4.55
N LYS A 273 9.45 -23.51 -5.16
CA LYS A 273 8.34 -22.71 -4.62
C LYS A 273 7.83 -23.27 -3.29
N ALA A 274 7.73 -24.59 -3.16
CA ALA A 274 7.23 -25.24 -1.95
C ALA A 274 8.18 -25.15 -0.76
N PHE A 275 9.50 -25.23 -0.99
CA PHE A 275 10.50 -25.27 0.07
C PHE A 275 11.14 -23.91 0.38
N VAL A 276 11.16 -22.95 -0.56
CA VAL A 276 11.81 -21.66 -0.37
C VAL A 276 10.79 -20.53 -0.21
N SER A 277 10.32 -20.34 1.02
CA SER A 277 9.36 -19.27 1.37
C SER A 277 9.92 -17.87 1.06
N ASN A 278 9.08 -16.98 0.52
CA ASN A 278 9.42 -15.57 0.27
C ASN A 278 9.47 -14.75 1.56
N ALA A 279 8.62 -15.06 2.53
CA ALA A 279 8.64 -14.47 3.85
C ALA A 279 8.50 -15.54 4.93
N LEU A 280 9.33 -15.45 5.97
CA LEU A 280 9.14 -16.18 7.22
C LEU A 280 9.13 -15.18 8.37
N ILE A 281 8.04 -15.15 9.11
CA ILE A 281 7.86 -14.16 10.17
C ILE A 281 7.72 -14.90 11.50
N PHE A 282 8.70 -14.70 12.38
CA PHE A 282 8.79 -15.33 13.68
C PHE A 282 8.34 -14.35 14.76
N MET A 283 7.19 -14.63 15.37
CA MET A 283 6.59 -13.74 16.36
C MET A 283 6.94 -14.10 17.81
N ASN A 284 7.41 -15.33 18.07
CA ASN A 284 7.78 -15.79 19.41
C ASN A 284 9.28 -16.12 19.58
N GLU A 285 10.09 -15.95 18.53
CA GLU A 285 11.54 -16.19 18.60
C GLU A 285 12.30 -14.87 18.59
N GLU A 286 13.14 -14.64 19.59
CA GLU A 286 14.18 -13.60 19.53
C GLU A 286 15.27 -14.05 18.54
N ARG A 287 15.79 -13.09 17.77
CA ARG A 287 16.77 -13.31 16.70
C ARG A 287 17.86 -14.30 17.16
N PRO A 288 17.96 -15.52 16.59
CA PRO A 288 18.94 -16.48 17.02
C PRO A 288 20.35 -15.95 16.72
N ARG A 289 21.22 -15.94 17.74
CA ARG A 289 22.61 -15.46 17.63
C ARG A 289 23.51 -16.35 16.77
N THR A 290 23.09 -17.55 16.33
CA THR A 290 23.97 -18.47 15.58
C THR A 290 23.25 -19.44 14.62
N LEU A 291 23.69 -19.42 13.35
CA LEU A 291 23.80 -20.45 12.30
C LEU A 291 22.71 -21.54 12.08
N ARG A 292 21.45 -21.38 12.49
CA ARG A 292 20.32 -22.18 11.91
C ARG A 292 19.93 -21.72 10.47
N ILE A 293 20.91 -21.15 9.76
CA ILE A 293 20.79 -20.39 8.51
C ILE A 293 21.11 -21.25 7.27
N TYR A 294 21.60 -22.50 7.46
CA TYR A 294 22.11 -23.33 6.35
C TYR A 294 21.13 -24.36 5.78
N SER A 295 19.98 -24.62 6.43
CA SER A 295 19.07 -25.66 5.95
C SER A 295 18.57 -25.41 4.52
N GLU A 296 18.41 -24.16 4.12
CA GLU A 296 17.91 -23.80 2.80
C GLU A 296 19.00 -23.73 1.72
N GLN A 297 20.26 -23.42 2.08
CA GLN A 297 21.40 -23.60 1.18
C GLN A 297 21.59 -25.07 0.82
N VAL A 298 21.45 -25.94 1.83
CA VAL A 298 21.52 -27.40 1.65
C VAL A 298 20.39 -27.88 0.73
N VAL A 299 19.16 -27.39 0.90
CA VAL A 299 18.03 -27.76 0.03
C VAL A 299 18.25 -27.32 -1.42
N SER A 300 18.70 -26.09 -1.68
CA SER A 300 18.95 -25.62 -3.05
C SER A 300 20.07 -26.40 -3.75
N VAL A 301 21.17 -26.69 -3.04
CA VAL A 301 22.28 -27.49 -3.59
C VAL A 301 21.81 -28.92 -3.83
N ILE A 302 21.06 -29.52 -2.90
CA ILE A 302 20.50 -30.86 -3.09
C ILE A 302 19.59 -30.89 -4.32
N ILE A 303 18.68 -29.93 -4.48
CA ILE A 303 17.76 -29.90 -5.63
C ILE A 303 18.52 -29.74 -6.95
N ALA A 304 19.48 -28.81 -7.02
CA ALA A 304 20.28 -28.58 -8.23
C ALA A 304 21.13 -29.79 -8.60
N THR A 305 21.73 -30.45 -7.60
CA THR A 305 22.55 -31.64 -7.84
C THR A 305 21.69 -32.85 -8.21
N LEU A 306 20.50 -33.00 -7.62
CA LEU A 306 19.53 -34.03 -8.02
C LEU A 306 19.09 -33.82 -9.47
N ALA A 307 18.84 -32.57 -9.87
CA ALA A 307 18.43 -32.19 -11.21
C ALA A 307 19.47 -32.57 -12.27
N GLY A 308 20.73 -32.16 -12.05
CA GLY A 308 21.84 -32.49 -12.94
C GLY A 308 22.08 -34.00 -13.03
N THR A 309 21.97 -34.70 -11.90
CA THR A 309 22.08 -36.16 -11.82
C THR A 309 20.99 -36.86 -12.65
N LEU A 310 19.73 -36.43 -12.51
CA LEU A 310 18.60 -37.00 -13.26
C LEU A 310 18.72 -36.70 -14.76
N ALA A 311 19.14 -35.49 -15.14
CA ALA A 311 19.36 -35.12 -16.53
C ALA A 311 20.49 -35.94 -17.17
N ALA A 312 21.61 -36.11 -16.47
CA ALA A 312 22.74 -36.91 -16.94
C ALA A 312 22.38 -38.40 -17.04
N ALA A 313 21.62 -38.94 -16.07
CA ALA A 313 21.12 -40.31 -16.13
C ALA A 313 20.15 -40.53 -17.31
N ALA A 314 19.24 -39.58 -17.56
CA ALA A 314 18.33 -39.63 -18.70
C ALA A 314 19.09 -39.61 -20.04
N TYR A 315 20.08 -38.74 -20.18
CA TYR A 315 20.96 -38.73 -21.36
C TYR A 315 21.73 -40.05 -21.50
N GLY A 316 22.31 -40.56 -20.41
CA GLY A 316 23.03 -41.84 -20.40
C GLY A 316 22.16 -43.03 -20.81
N ALA A 317 20.91 -43.07 -20.34
CA ALA A 317 19.94 -44.09 -20.72
C ALA A 317 19.61 -44.02 -22.22
N LEU A 318 19.33 -42.83 -22.76
CA LEU A 318 18.92 -42.64 -24.14
C LEU A 318 20.07 -42.82 -25.14
N SER A 319 21.29 -42.44 -24.76
CA SER A 319 22.51 -42.62 -25.55
C SER A 319 23.12 -44.02 -25.45
N GLY A 320 22.63 -44.87 -24.52
CA GLY A 320 23.21 -46.18 -24.24
C GLY A 320 24.51 -46.15 -23.44
N LYS A 321 24.86 -45.00 -22.84
CA LYS A 321 26.10 -44.76 -22.07
C LYS A 321 25.85 -44.61 -20.56
N LEU A 322 24.80 -45.24 -20.04
CA LEU A 322 24.34 -45.08 -18.64
C LEU A 322 25.47 -45.31 -17.61
N ALA A 323 26.29 -46.34 -17.80
CA ALA A 323 27.41 -46.65 -16.90
C ALA A 323 28.44 -45.51 -16.83
N GLY A 324 28.77 -44.89 -17.96
CA GLY A 324 29.69 -43.74 -18.01
C GLY A 324 29.09 -42.47 -17.41
N ALA A 325 27.79 -42.25 -17.61
CA ALA A 325 27.08 -41.13 -16.99
C ALA A 325 27.04 -41.26 -15.45
N LEU A 326 26.75 -42.46 -14.93
CA LEU A 326 26.74 -42.73 -13.49
C LEU A 326 28.14 -42.64 -12.86
N GLN A 327 29.20 -43.05 -13.57
CA GLN A 327 30.58 -42.83 -13.14
C GLN A 327 30.95 -41.34 -13.06
N ALA A 328 30.56 -40.54 -14.06
CA ALA A 328 30.82 -39.10 -14.07
C ALA A 328 30.09 -38.39 -12.92
N ILE A 329 28.84 -38.78 -12.63
CA ILE A 329 28.09 -38.31 -11.46
C ILE A 329 28.84 -38.68 -10.17
N GLY A 330 29.24 -39.94 -10.01
CA GLY A 330 29.97 -40.40 -8.82
C GLY A 330 31.30 -39.66 -8.59
N ALA A 331 32.05 -39.39 -9.66
CA ALA A 331 33.31 -38.63 -9.58
C ALA A 331 33.10 -37.17 -9.16
N PHE A 332 32.01 -36.53 -9.59
CA PHE A 332 31.69 -35.15 -9.21
C PHE A 332 31.41 -35.00 -7.71
N PHE A 333 30.67 -35.95 -7.12
CA PHE A 333 30.36 -35.95 -5.68
C PHE A 333 31.58 -36.27 -4.79
N VAL A 334 32.55 -37.04 -5.30
CA VAL A 334 33.79 -37.33 -4.55
C VAL A 334 34.76 -36.14 -4.56
N ALA A 335 34.72 -35.31 -5.60
CA ALA A 335 35.64 -34.17 -5.76
C ALA A 335 35.19 -32.88 -5.04
N ASN A 336 33.91 -32.75 -4.68
CA ASN A 336 33.36 -31.60 -3.94
C ASN A 336 32.48 -32.08 -2.77
N PRO A 337 33.06 -32.33 -1.58
CA PRO A 337 32.31 -32.78 -0.40
C PRO A 337 31.39 -31.71 0.21
#